data_AF-A0A6M1LAR9-F1
#
_entry.id   AF-A0A6M1LAR9-F1
#
_cell.length_a   1.000
_cell.length_b   1.000
_cell.length_c   1.000
_cell.angle_alpha   90.00
_cell.angle_beta   90.00
_cell.angle_gamma   90.00
#
_symmetry.space_group_name_H-M   'P 1'
#
loop_
_entity.id
_entity.type
_entity.pdbx_description
1 polymer ?
#
loop_
_entity_poly.entity_id
_entity_poly.type
_entity_poly.pdbx_seq_one_letter_code
_entity_poly.pdbx_strand_id
1 'polypeptide(L)'
;MIPRTRRTGRAVAYQVFYRLPLPVRRRLVRMAVPKYIVGAVTLLRDSEASGAGRLLLLRQPPGRGWTLPAGLLQRGENPAVGAARELYEETGVRLSPTRLTPAAPNAIVHAKGWVDVVFTAEVPASRTELTVDGAEVFEAAWHPLDDLPKLTWPTARLLAYYDIGPLAGQFPPPLPDTTP
;
A
#
# COMPACT_ATOMS: atom_id res chain seq x y z
N MET A 1 -10.54 35.20 -10.33
CA MET A 1 -9.62 36.33 -10.04
C MET A 1 -9.12 36.18 -8.61
N ILE A 2 -7.87 35.76 -8.38
CA ILE A 2 -7.33 35.59 -7.01
C ILE A 2 -6.98 36.98 -6.43
N PRO A 3 -7.34 37.33 -5.18
CA PRO A 3 -7.14 38.68 -4.65
C PRO A 3 -5.64 39.05 -4.56
N ARG A 4 -5.28 40.22 -5.09
CA ARG A 4 -3.88 40.74 -5.15
C ARG A 4 -3.19 40.81 -3.78
N THR A 5 -3.93 41.00 -2.69
CA THR A 5 -3.42 41.13 -1.30
C THR A 5 -2.78 39.86 -0.75
N ARG A 6 -3.20 38.66 -1.18
CA ARG A 6 -2.59 37.38 -0.74
C ARG A 6 -1.20 37.13 -1.33
N ARG A 7 -0.85 37.78 -2.46
CA ARG A 7 0.46 37.61 -3.12
C ARG A 7 1.59 38.31 -2.37
N THR A 8 1.33 39.49 -1.80
CA THR A 8 2.38 40.32 -1.17
C THR A 8 2.85 39.74 0.16
N GLY A 9 1.94 39.31 1.03
CA GLY A 9 2.30 38.69 2.32
C GLY A 9 3.05 37.37 2.16
N ARG A 10 2.69 36.57 1.15
CA ARG A 10 3.37 35.31 0.85
C ARG A 10 4.81 35.55 0.36
N ALA A 11 5.05 36.56 -0.46
CA ALA A 11 6.38 36.93 -0.93
C ALA A 11 7.30 37.40 0.22
N VAL A 12 6.79 38.25 1.12
CA VAL A 12 7.52 38.71 2.31
C VAL A 12 7.84 37.54 3.25
N ALA A 13 6.87 36.64 3.50
CA ALA A 13 7.10 35.44 4.30
C ALA A 13 8.19 34.53 3.72
N TYR A 14 8.22 34.35 2.39
CA TYR A 14 9.29 33.60 1.73
C TYR A 14 10.64 34.31 1.86
N GLN A 15 10.72 35.63 1.67
CA GLN A 15 11.97 36.38 1.84
C GLN A 15 12.54 36.25 3.26
N VAL A 16 11.70 36.37 4.29
CA VAL A 16 12.09 36.17 5.69
C VAL A 16 12.54 34.72 5.93
N PHE A 17 11.77 33.75 5.43
CA PHE A 17 12.11 32.33 5.57
C PHE A 17 13.47 31.99 4.94
N TYR A 18 13.75 32.49 3.72
CA TYR A 18 15.01 32.21 3.03
C TYR A 18 16.23 32.89 3.66
N ARG A 19 16.04 33.92 4.49
CA ARG A 19 17.10 34.56 5.30
C ARG A 19 17.50 33.75 6.53
N LEU A 20 16.71 32.76 6.95
CA LEU A 20 17.03 31.91 8.10
C LEU A 20 18.19 30.95 7.79
N PRO A 21 19.05 30.60 8.77
CA PRO A 21 20.05 29.56 8.61
C PRO A 21 19.45 28.23 8.14
N LEU A 22 20.18 27.50 7.29
CA LEU A 22 19.72 26.24 6.70
C LEU A 22 19.17 25.21 7.72
N PRO A 23 19.79 24.99 8.90
CA PRO A 23 19.24 24.07 9.90
C PRO A 23 17.86 24.48 10.40
N VAL A 24 17.63 25.79 10.60
CA VAL A 24 16.35 26.35 11.07
C VAL A 24 15.27 26.17 10.01
N ARG A 25 15.57 26.50 8.76
CA ARG A 25 14.64 26.30 7.64
C ARG A 25 14.21 24.85 7.51
N ARG A 26 15.17 23.92 7.55
CA ARG A 26 14.90 22.47 7.45
C ARG A 26 14.00 22.00 8.59
N ARG A 27 14.22 22.49 9.81
CA ARG A 27 13.38 22.16 10.97
C ARG A 27 11.97 22.69 10.81
N LEU A 28 11.79 23.94 10.40
CA LEU A 28 10.47 24.54 10.15
C LEU A 28 9.70 23.78 9.06
N VAL A 29 10.36 23.47 7.94
CA VAL A 29 9.74 22.67 6.86
C VAL A 29 9.32 21.30 7.37
N ARG A 30 10.20 20.57 8.08
CA ARG A 30 9.89 19.24 8.63
C ARG A 30 8.71 19.23 9.62
N MET A 31 8.45 20.33 10.29
CA MET A 31 7.28 20.46 11.19
C MET A 31 6.00 20.78 10.43
N ALA A 32 6.10 21.50 9.30
CA ALA A 32 4.95 21.95 8.53
C ALA A 32 4.48 20.94 7.46
N VAL A 33 5.37 20.10 6.94
CA VAL A 33 5.01 19.12 5.90
C VAL A 33 4.24 17.93 6.48
N PRO A 34 3.24 17.39 5.75
CA PRO A 34 2.60 16.14 6.11
C PRO A 34 3.63 15.02 6.26
N LYS A 35 3.42 14.17 7.27
CA LYS A 35 4.18 12.93 7.46
C LYS A 35 3.31 11.77 7.03
N TYR A 36 3.94 10.82 6.35
CA TYR A 36 3.27 9.61 5.90
C TYR A 36 3.86 8.41 6.64
N ILE A 37 2.97 7.49 7.01
CA ILE A 37 3.34 6.12 7.36
C ILE A 37 3.45 5.36 6.04
N VAL A 38 4.52 4.59 5.85
CA VAL A 38 4.77 3.87 4.60
C VAL A 38 4.71 2.38 4.87
N GLY A 39 3.84 1.68 4.14
CA GLY A 39 3.78 0.23 4.09
C GLY A 39 4.23 -0.30 2.73
N ALA A 40 4.48 -1.60 2.68
CA ALA A 40 4.70 -2.31 1.44
C ALA A 40 3.68 -3.43 1.29
N VAL A 41 3.16 -3.60 0.07
CA VAL A 41 2.08 -4.54 -0.24
C VAL A 41 2.53 -5.42 -1.41
N THR A 42 2.23 -6.72 -1.33
CA THR A 42 2.53 -7.65 -2.43
C THR A 42 1.25 -8.21 -3.05
N LEU A 43 1.06 -7.99 -4.35
CA LEU A 43 0.09 -8.67 -5.18
C LEU A 43 0.73 -9.98 -5.69
N LEU A 44 0.67 -11.04 -4.89
CA LEU A 44 1.24 -12.33 -5.28
C LEU A 44 0.23 -13.15 -6.07
N ARG A 45 0.52 -13.43 -7.35
CA ARG A 45 -0.35 -14.17 -8.27
C ARG A 45 0.11 -15.61 -8.46
N ASP A 46 -0.85 -16.47 -8.77
CA ASP A 46 -0.59 -17.85 -9.18
C ASP A 46 -0.17 -17.88 -10.65
N SER A 47 1.07 -18.26 -10.94
CA SER A 47 1.59 -18.37 -12.31
C SER A 47 0.99 -19.53 -13.10
N GLU A 48 0.36 -20.49 -12.42
CA GLU A 48 -0.26 -21.67 -13.04
C GLU A 48 -1.77 -21.47 -13.28
N ALA A 49 -2.34 -20.37 -12.80
CA ALA A 49 -3.76 -20.10 -12.97
C ALA A 49 -4.09 -19.77 -14.43
N SER A 50 -5.17 -20.40 -14.93
CA SER A 50 -5.79 -20.05 -16.21
C SER A 50 -6.96 -19.07 -16.01
N GLY A 51 -7.38 -18.41 -17.09
CA GLY A 51 -8.52 -17.47 -17.05
C GLY A 51 -8.20 -16.17 -16.32
N ALA A 52 -9.05 -15.77 -15.37
CA ALA A 52 -8.91 -14.52 -14.63
C ALA A 52 -7.68 -14.47 -13.73
N GLY A 53 -7.08 -15.62 -13.39
CA GLY A 53 -5.95 -15.72 -12.47
C GLY A 53 -6.37 -15.89 -11.01
N ARG A 54 -5.39 -16.12 -10.13
CA ARG A 54 -5.59 -16.20 -8.68
C ARG A 54 -4.61 -15.30 -7.93
N LEU A 55 -5.02 -14.84 -6.76
CA LEU A 55 -4.27 -13.94 -5.89
C LEU A 55 -4.19 -14.53 -4.48
N LEU A 56 -3.02 -14.45 -3.86
CA LEU A 56 -2.85 -14.80 -2.45
C LEU A 56 -3.49 -13.72 -1.58
N LEU A 57 -4.37 -14.14 -0.67
CA LEU A 57 -4.98 -13.27 0.35
C LEU A 57 -4.82 -13.88 1.74
N LEU A 58 -4.87 -13.02 2.74
CA LEU A 58 -4.72 -13.34 4.16
C LEU A 58 -5.98 -13.02 4.95
N ARG A 59 -6.21 -13.75 6.05
CA ARG A 59 -7.29 -13.46 7.01
C ARG A 59 -6.71 -13.28 8.41
N GLN A 60 -6.84 -12.07 8.95
CA GLN A 60 -6.29 -11.66 10.25
C GLN A 60 -7.38 -11.64 11.35
N PRO A 61 -7.07 -11.90 12.64
CA PRO A 61 -7.98 -11.72 13.79
C PRO A 61 -8.46 -10.27 13.99
N PRO A 62 -9.70 -10.03 14.49
CA PRO A 62 -10.89 -10.87 14.52
C PRO A 62 -11.67 -10.80 13.18
N GLY A 63 -10.94 -10.52 12.10
CA GLY A 63 -11.42 -9.92 10.85
C GLY A 63 -12.45 -10.75 10.10
N ARG A 64 -13.47 -10.04 9.59
CA ARG A 64 -14.53 -10.60 8.73
C ARG A 64 -14.22 -10.51 7.23
N GLY A 65 -13.00 -10.14 6.85
CA GLY A 65 -12.62 -9.96 5.46
C GLY A 65 -11.15 -10.20 5.20
N TRP A 66 -10.83 -10.47 3.94
CA TRP A 66 -9.52 -10.82 3.46
C TRP A 66 -8.69 -9.59 3.09
N THR A 67 -7.38 -9.69 3.31
CA THR A 67 -6.37 -8.64 3.08
C THR A 67 -5.27 -9.13 2.15
N LEU A 68 -4.50 -8.20 1.60
CA LEU A 68 -3.26 -8.51 0.90
C LEU A 68 -2.11 -8.72 1.90
N PRO A 69 -1.09 -9.52 1.54
CA PRO A 69 0.18 -9.53 2.26
C PRO A 69 0.79 -8.13 2.29
N ALA A 70 0.97 -7.58 3.49
CA ALA A 70 1.34 -6.19 3.67
C ALA A 70 1.82 -5.88 5.09
N GLY A 71 2.81 -5.00 5.20
CA GLY A 71 3.22 -4.48 6.49
C GLY A 71 4.02 -3.19 6.41
N LEU A 72 4.39 -2.65 7.57
CA LEU A 72 5.02 -1.34 7.69
C LEU A 72 6.52 -1.42 7.35
N LEU A 73 7.02 -0.41 6.64
CA LEU A 73 8.45 -0.30 6.42
C LEU A 73 9.19 0.14 7.68
N GLN A 74 10.31 -0.52 7.95
CA GLN A 74 11.26 -0.06 8.95
C GLN A 74 11.99 1.21 8.46
N ARG A 75 12.57 1.97 9.40
CA ARG A 75 13.27 3.21 9.07
C ARG A 75 14.46 2.94 8.16
N GLY A 76 14.41 3.49 6.94
CA GLY A 76 15.49 3.34 5.95
C GLY A 76 15.47 2.02 5.18
N GLU A 77 14.45 1.18 5.40
CA GLU A 77 14.25 -0.07 4.68
C GLU A 77 13.89 0.20 3.22
N ASN A 78 14.47 -0.58 2.30
CA ASN A 78 14.09 -0.54 0.91
C ASN A 78 12.67 -1.16 0.76
N PRO A 79 11.73 -0.52 0.05
CA PRO A 79 10.36 -1.02 -0.03
C PRO A 79 10.21 -2.45 -0.56
N ALA A 80 11.04 -2.87 -1.52
CA ALA A 80 11.02 -4.25 -2.02
C ALA A 80 11.58 -5.25 -1.00
N VAL A 81 12.53 -4.83 -0.16
CA VAL A 81 13.04 -5.65 0.95
C VAL A 81 11.96 -5.82 2.00
N GLY A 82 11.26 -4.74 2.36
CA GLY A 82 10.12 -4.79 3.28
C GLY A 82 8.99 -5.68 2.76
N ALA A 83 8.57 -5.51 1.50
CA ALA A 83 7.55 -6.36 0.88
C ALA A 83 7.92 -7.85 0.91
N ALA A 84 9.18 -8.21 0.62
CA ALA A 84 9.65 -9.59 0.65
C ALA A 84 9.74 -10.15 2.08
N ARG A 85 10.12 -9.32 3.05
CA ARG A 85 10.14 -9.68 4.48
C ARG A 85 8.73 -9.96 4.98
N GLU A 86 7.80 -9.02 4.79
CA GLU A 86 6.41 -9.16 5.22
C GLU A 86 5.74 -10.37 4.57
N LEU A 87 5.94 -10.57 3.26
CA LEU A 87 5.41 -11.75 2.57
C LEU A 87 5.92 -13.06 3.23
N TYR A 88 7.20 -13.12 3.57
CA TYR A 88 7.77 -14.30 4.23
C TYR A 88 7.25 -14.47 5.66
N GLU A 89 7.17 -13.40 6.44
CA GLU A 89 6.71 -13.42 7.83
C GLU A 89 5.22 -13.83 7.93
N GLU A 90 4.37 -13.30 7.05
CA GLU A 90 2.92 -13.54 7.08
C GLU A 90 2.49 -14.86 6.42
N THR A 91 3.26 -15.36 5.45
CA THR A 91 2.81 -16.45 4.56
C THR A 91 3.79 -17.59 4.38
N GLY A 92 5.03 -17.45 4.86
CA GLY A 92 6.13 -18.38 4.60
C GLY A 92 6.71 -18.31 3.18
N VAL A 93 6.08 -17.57 2.26
CA VAL A 93 6.54 -17.48 0.86
C VAL A 93 7.81 -16.65 0.75
N ARG A 94 8.92 -17.31 0.40
CA ARG A 94 10.23 -16.67 0.28
C ARG A 94 10.55 -16.26 -1.16
N LEU A 95 10.54 -14.96 -1.41
CA LEU A 95 11.01 -14.36 -2.67
C LEU A 95 12.20 -13.42 -2.43
N SER A 96 13.17 -13.43 -3.33
CA SER A 96 14.19 -12.37 -3.36
C SER A 96 13.50 -11.03 -3.65
N PRO A 97 13.87 -9.92 -2.98
CA PRO A 97 13.37 -8.58 -3.30
C PRO A 97 13.51 -8.21 -4.79
N THR A 98 14.53 -8.75 -5.47
CA THR A 98 14.76 -8.53 -6.91
C THR A 98 13.74 -9.21 -7.83
N ARG A 99 12.96 -10.17 -7.30
CA ARG A 99 11.84 -10.80 -8.03
C ARG A 99 10.52 -10.06 -7.87
N LEU A 100 10.47 -9.05 -7.01
CA LEU A 100 9.30 -8.19 -6.86
C LEU A 100 9.37 -7.06 -7.90
N THR A 101 8.35 -6.96 -8.73
CA THR A 101 8.24 -5.90 -9.73
C THR A 101 7.35 -4.78 -9.17
N PRO A 102 7.75 -3.50 -9.24
CA PRO A 102 6.86 -2.39 -8.90
C PRO A 102 5.54 -2.48 -9.67
N ALA A 103 4.40 -2.45 -8.97
CA ALA A 103 3.10 -2.35 -9.63
C ALA A 103 2.93 -0.96 -10.27
N ALA A 104 1.98 -0.82 -11.20
CA ALA A 104 1.65 0.45 -11.83
C ALA A 104 0.18 0.80 -11.54
N PRO A 105 -0.11 1.85 -10.75
CA PRO A 105 0.84 2.74 -10.05
C PRO A 105 1.59 2.02 -8.91
N ASN A 106 2.81 2.47 -8.57
CA ASN A 106 3.61 1.82 -7.51
C ASN A 106 3.30 2.35 -6.11
N ALA A 107 2.80 3.58 -5.99
CA ALA A 107 2.51 4.21 -4.70
C ALA A 107 1.05 4.62 -4.62
N ILE A 108 0.33 4.09 -3.63
CA ILE A 108 -1.06 4.45 -3.33
C ILE A 108 -1.09 5.31 -2.08
N VAL A 109 -1.54 6.56 -2.20
CA VAL A 109 -1.66 7.49 -1.08
C VAL A 109 -3.09 7.45 -0.53
N HIS A 110 -3.21 7.12 0.75
CA HIS A 110 -4.48 7.06 1.47
C HIS A 110 -4.79 8.39 2.17
N ALA A 111 -6.08 8.69 2.35
CA ALA A 111 -6.54 9.94 2.95
C ALA A 111 -6.02 10.18 4.39
N LYS A 112 -5.76 9.11 5.15
CA LYS A 112 -5.29 9.18 6.55
C LYS A 112 -3.76 9.27 6.70
N GLY A 113 -3.03 9.64 5.64
CA GLY A 113 -1.57 9.82 5.70
C GLY A 113 -0.79 8.51 5.66
N TRP A 114 -1.33 7.48 5.01
CA TRP A 114 -0.63 6.22 4.72
C TRP A 114 -0.25 6.16 3.25
N VAL A 115 0.87 5.54 2.93
CA VAL A 115 1.32 5.26 1.58
C VAL A 115 1.67 3.79 1.47
N ASP A 116 1.00 3.07 0.59
CA ASP A 116 1.36 1.70 0.26
C ASP A 116 2.23 1.70 -0.99
N VAL A 117 3.43 1.12 -0.87
CA VAL A 117 4.29 0.81 -2.02
C VAL A 117 3.98 -0.60 -2.48
N VAL A 118 3.44 -0.73 -3.69
CA VAL A 118 2.85 -1.97 -4.16
C VAL A 118 3.77 -2.67 -5.15
N PHE A 119 3.97 -3.96 -4.92
CA PHE A 119 4.74 -4.86 -5.77
C PHE A 119 3.86 -6.00 -6.29
N THR A 120 4.26 -6.56 -7.42
CA THR A 120 3.66 -7.77 -8.00
C THR A 120 4.74 -8.83 -8.17
N ALA A 121 4.34 -10.09 -8.01
CA ALA A 121 5.14 -11.26 -8.33
C ALA A 121 4.22 -12.44 -8.65
N GLU A 122 4.77 -13.45 -9.30
CA GLU A 122 4.05 -14.68 -9.62
C GLU A 122 4.84 -15.90 -9.15
N VAL A 123 4.12 -16.88 -8.60
CA VAL A 123 4.66 -18.18 -8.18
C VAL A 123 3.67 -19.30 -8.51
N PRO A 124 4.12 -20.53 -8.74
CA PRO A 124 3.22 -21.67 -8.95
C PRO A 124 2.51 -22.03 -7.64
N ALA A 125 1.18 -21.83 -7.56
CA ALA A 125 0.44 -22.13 -6.34
C ALA A 125 0.56 -23.60 -5.93
N SER A 126 0.63 -24.54 -6.89
CA SER A 126 0.73 -25.98 -6.60
C SER A 126 2.02 -26.39 -5.89
N ARG A 127 3.07 -25.55 -5.96
CA ARG A 127 4.39 -25.79 -5.36
C ARG A 127 4.74 -24.78 -4.27
N THR A 128 3.81 -23.90 -3.93
CA THR A 128 4.02 -22.86 -2.92
C THR A 128 3.31 -23.27 -1.64
N GLU A 129 4.08 -23.74 -0.67
CA GLU A 129 3.57 -24.00 0.68
C GLU A 129 3.30 -22.67 1.39
N LEU A 130 2.14 -22.58 2.06
CA LEU A 130 1.73 -21.42 2.83
C LEU A 130 1.77 -21.78 4.31
N THR A 131 2.49 -20.98 5.09
CA THR A 131 2.63 -21.14 6.54
C THR A 131 2.25 -19.84 7.21
N VAL A 132 1.32 -19.91 8.17
CA VAL A 132 0.86 -18.76 8.95
C VAL A 132 1.18 -18.99 10.44
N ASP A 133 1.43 -17.92 11.17
CA ASP A 133 1.81 -17.97 12.59
C ASP A 133 0.62 -18.28 13.53
N GLY A 134 -0.61 -18.11 13.05
CA GLY A 134 -1.84 -18.29 13.81
C GLY A 134 -2.09 -17.19 14.85
N ALA A 135 -1.23 -16.17 14.94
CA ALA A 135 -1.34 -15.07 15.88
C ALA A 135 -1.75 -13.77 15.16
N GLU A 136 -0.97 -13.36 14.15
CA GLU A 136 -1.27 -12.18 13.33
C GLU A 136 -2.05 -12.57 12.07
N VAL A 137 -1.80 -13.77 11.54
CA VAL A 137 -2.52 -14.33 10.37
C VAL A 137 -3.09 -15.69 10.72
N PHE A 138 -4.40 -15.86 10.60
CA PHE A 138 -5.07 -17.14 10.85
C PHE A 138 -5.14 -18.03 9.61
N GLU A 139 -5.15 -17.44 8.43
CA GLU A 139 -5.37 -18.15 7.18
C GLU A 139 -4.70 -17.41 6.02
N ALA A 140 -4.09 -18.15 5.11
CA ALA A 140 -3.58 -17.67 3.83
C ALA A 140 -4.08 -18.60 2.73
N ALA A 141 -4.67 -18.05 1.68
CA ALA A 141 -5.26 -18.85 0.62
C ALA A 141 -5.21 -18.15 -0.75
N TRP A 142 -5.12 -18.97 -1.81
CA TRP A 142 -5.22 -18.52 -3.19
C TRP A 142 -6.69 -18.37 -3.58
N HIS A 143 -7.09 -17.16 -3.98
CA HIS A 143 -8.46 -16.87 -4.40
C HIS A 143 -8.53 -16.49 -5.89
N PRO A 144 -9.52 -17.00 -6.64
CA PRO A 144 -9.76 -16.59 -8.02
C PRO A 144 -10.15 -15.11 -8.10
N LEU A 145 -9.62 -14.40 -9.11
CA LEU A 145 -9.86 -12.96 -9.26
C LEU A 145 -11.29 -12.60 -9.69
N ASP A 146 -12.01 -13.54 -10.29
CA ASP A 146 -13.41 -13.43 -10.71
C ASP A 146 -14.42 -13.91 -9.64
N ASP A 147 -13.96 -14.51 -8.55
CA ASP A 147 -14.77 -14.92 -7.40
C ASP A 147 -14.03 -14.64 -6.08
N LEU A 148 -13.68 -13.35 -5.89
CA LEU A 148 -12.96 -12.90 -4.71
C LEU A 148 -13.84 -13.01 -3.45
N PRO A 149 -13.28 -13.43 -2.31
CA PRO A 149 -14.00 -13.46 -1.06
C PRO A 149 -14.29 -12.03 -0.58
N LYS A 150 -15.04 -11.90 0.51
CA LYS A 150 -15.27 -10.59 1.13
C LYS A 150 -13.93 -9.96 1.54
N LEU A 151 -13.55 -8.89 0.87
CA LEU A 151 -12.34 -8.13 1.17
C LEU A 151 -12.58 -7.12 2.29
N THR A 152 -11.52 -6.73 2.99
CA THR A 152 -11.56 -5.49 3.77
C THR A 152 -11.67 -4.30 2.83
N TRP A 153 -12.29 -3.22 3.30
CA TRP A 153 -12.49 -2.03 2.50
C TRP A 153 -11.16 -1.41 2.00
N PRO A 154 -10.08 -1.29 2.80
CA PRO A 154 -8.78 -0.81 2.31
C PRO A 154 -8.22 -1.67 1.18
N THR A 155 -8.33 -3.01 1.32
CA THR A 155 -7.86 -3.95 0.30
C THR A 155 -8.65 -3.82 -1.00
N ALA A 156 -9.99 -3.78 -0.93
CA ALA A 156 -10.85 -3.59 -2.10
C ALA A 156 -10.54 -2.26 -2.82
N ARG A 157 -10.30 -1.19 -2.05
CA ARG A 157 -9.93 0.12 -2.60
C ARG A 157 -8.55 0.08 -3.26
N LEU A 158 -7.57 -0.58 -2.64
CA LEU A 158 -6.21 -0.70 -3.22
C LEU A 158 -6.27 -1.48 -4.53
N LEU A 159 -6.96 -2.62 -4.55
CA LEU A 159 -7.11 -3.47 -5.74
C LEU A 159 -7.81 -2.76 -6.91
N ALA A 160 -8.70 -1.81 -6.64
CA ALA A 160 -9.36 -1.01 -7.68
C ALA A 160 -8.38 -0.18 -8.54
N TYR A 161 -7.22 0.23 -8.00
CA TYR A 161 -6.18 0.89 -8.80
C TYR A 161 -5.56 -0.03 -9.87
N TYR A 162 -5.77 -1.34 -9.74
CA TYR A 162 -5.31 -2.37 -10.68
C TYR A 162 -6.47 -3.04 -11.41
N ASP A 163 -7.66 -2.44 -11.37
CA ASP A 163 -8.89 -2.96 -11.97
C ASP A 163 -9.31 -4.36 -11.46
N ILE A 164 -9.07 -4.62 -10.17
CA ILE A 164 -9.38 -5.89 -9.52
C ILE A 164 -10.48 -5.72 -8.47
N GLY A 165 -11.44 -6.65 -8.47
CA GLY A 165 -12.43 -6.81 -7.42
C GLY A 165 -13.62 -5.85 -7.48
N PRO A 166 -14.38 -5.70 -6.38
CA PRO A 166 -15.72 -5.10 -6.41
C PRO A 166 -15.74 -3.60 -6.70
N LEU A 167 -14.59 -2.93 -6.66
CA LEU A 167 -14.44 -1.51 -6.95
C LEU A 167 -13.68 -1.25 -8.27
N ALA A 168 -13.46 -2.29 -9.09
CA ALA A 168 -12.88 -2.18 -10.43
C ALA A 168 -13.66 -1.16 -11.30
N GLY A 169 -12.95 -0.50 -12.22
CA GLY A 169 -13.48 0.60 -13.06
C GLY A 169 -13.67 1.94 -12.35
N GLN A 170 -13.44 2.05 -11.03
CA GLN A 170 -13.62 3.30 -10.29
C GLN A 170 -12.30 4.04 -10.08
N PHE A 171 -12.12 5.20 -10.72
CA PHE A 171 -10.90 6.01 -10.60
C PHE A 171 -11.20 7.50 -10.30
N PRO A 172 -10.64 8.09 -9.22
CA PRO A 172 -10.02 7.38 -8.11
C PRO A 172 -11.07 6.52 -7.37
N PRO A 173 -10.67 5.42 -6.73
CA PRO A 173 -11.58 4.62 -5.93
C PRO A 173 -12.29 5.48 -4.85
N PRO A 174 -13.56 5.20 -4.52
CA PRO A 174 -14.37 6.01 -3.60
C PRO A 174 -13.83 5.90 -2.19
N LEU A 175 -13.74 7.03 -1.45
CA LEU A 175 -13.38 7.03 -0.02
C LEU A 175 -14.51 6.37 0.79
N PRO A 176 -14.26 5.89 2.03
CA PRO A 176 -15.35 5.30 2.80
C PRO A 176 -16.38 6.41 3.00
N ASP A 177 -17.67 6.08 3.00
CA ASP A 177 -18.70 7.04 3.42
C ASP A 177 -18.37 7.47 4.85
N THR A 178 -17.74 8.63 4.98
CA THR A 178 -17.54 9.31 6.25
C THR A 178 -18.82 10.07 6.56
N THR A 179 -19.95 9.36 6.64
CA THR A 179 -21.10 9.89 7.36
C THR A 179 -20.74 9.73 8.84
N PRO A 180 -20.61 10.82 9.61
CA PRO A 180 -20.41 10.72 11.05
C PRO A 180 -21.55 9.95 11.73
#